data_AF-A0A944J7U4-F1
#
_entry.id   AF-A0A944J7U4-F1
#
_cell.length_a   1.000
_cell.length_b   1.000
_cell.length_c   1.000
_cell.angle_alpha   90.00
_cell.angle_beta   90.00
_cell.angle_gamma   90.00
#
_symmetry.space_group_name_H-M   'P 1'
#
loop_
_entity.id
_entity.type
_entity.pdbx_description
1 polymer ?
#
loop_
_entity_poly.entity_id
_entity_poly.type
_entity_poly.pdbx_seq_one_letter_code
_entity_poly.pdbx_strand_id
1 'polypeptide(L)'
;MRPGYEDDPRIVRDSEEEDEPRPRDRCDGGPKALLDLDADRVPAGEEAARRWDAWQEFSARYPAALPAHHFWARVRRDPEQRYSFEQARAEYESQPLIRAVYADPVLRERFGDDPVQFIKPDRDAYVAEQYADVLLTWAPLTLDGRWIEGGTHEYRAAFNVYLDGLPDDTVLVRVLYHS
;
A
#
# COMPACT_ATOMS: atom_id res chain seq x y z
N MET A 1 -8.47 -11.47 -13.44
CA MET A 1 -9.15 -11.14 -14.72
C MET A 1 -10.65 -11.16 -14.52
N ARG A 2 -11.44 -10.65 -15.47
CA ARG A 2 -12.92 -10.71 -15.37
C ARG A 2 -13.41 -12.15 -15.53
N PRO A 3 -14.46 -12.57 -14.79
CA PRO A 3 -15.05 -13.89 -14.94
C PRO A 3 -15.51 -14.19 -16.38
N GLY A 4 -15.24 -15.40 -16.87
CA GLY A 4 -15.62 -15.84 -18.22
C GLY A 4 -14.57 -15.58 -19.30
N TYR A 5 -13.44 -14.96 -18.96
CA TYR A 5 -12.32 -14.71 -19.88
C TYR A 5 -11.09 -15.57 -19.57
N GLU A 6 -11.25 -16.62 -18.77
CA GLU A 6 -10.14 -17.48 -18.32
C GLU A 6 -9.43 -18.15 -19.50
N ASP A 7 -10.14 -18.43 -20.59
CA ASP A 7 -9.58 -19.09 -21.78
C ASP A 7 -9.38 -18.12 -22.97
N ASP A 8 -9.48 -16.81 -22.75
CA ASP A 8 -9.22 -15.83 -23.82
C ASP A 8 -7.73 -15.85 -24.20
N PRO A 9 -7.38 -16.08 -25.48
CA PRO A 9 -5.99 -16.24 -25.92
C PRO A 9 -5.16 -14.95 -25.79
N ARG A 10 -5.80 -13.81 -25.52
CA ARG A 10 -5.11 -12.52 -25.31
C ARG A 10 -4.68 -12.31 -23.86
N ILE A 11 -5.09 -13.17 -22.93
CA ILE A 11 -4.64 -13.12 -21.55
C ILE A 11 -3.19 -13.60 -21.48
N VAL A 12 -2.34 -12.77 -20.91
CA VAL A 12 -0.93 -13.07 -20.67
C VAL A 12 -0.82 -13.77 -19.33
N ARG A 13 -0.24 -14.97 -19.37
CA ARG A 13 0.18 -15.72 -18.20
C ARG A 13 1.65 -16.05 -18.40
N ASP A 14 2.44 -15.76 -17.40
CA ASP A 14 3.82 -16.21 -17.34
C ASP A 14 3.81 -17.74 -17.31
N SER A 15 4.74 -18.31 -18.07
CA SER A 15 4.87 -19.75 -18.28
C SER A 15 5.96 -20.38 -17.43
N GLU A 16 6.66 -19.59 -16.61
CA GLU A 16 7.69 -20.13 -15.75
C GLU A 16 7.08 -21.13 -14.76
N GLU A 17 7.69 -22.31 -14.71
CA GLU A 17 7.37 -23.46 -13.86
C GLU A 17 7.46 -23.05 -12.37
N GLU A 18 6.47 -22.32 -11.88
CA GLU A 18 6.20 -22.26 -10.46
C GLU A 18 5.83 -23.68 -10.02
N ASP A 19 6.43 -24.17 -8.92
CA ASP A 19 6.15 -25.50 -8.35
C ASP A 19 4.65 -25.73 -8.07
N GLU A 20 3.87 -24.65 -8.00
CA GLU A 20 2.42 -24.65 -7.91
C GLU A 20 1.77 -23.88 -9.07
N PRO A 21 0.79 -24.47 -9.79
CA PRO A 21 0.09 -23.78 -10.85
C PRO A 21 -0.75 -22.63 -10.28
N ARG A 22 -0.55 -21.42 -10.81
CA ARG A 22 -1.34 -20.24 -10.44
C ARG A 22 -2.85 -20.47 -10.62
N PRO A 23 -3.70 -19.90 -9.74
CA PRO A 23 -5.14 -19.92 -9.91
C PRO A 23 -5.57 -19.38 -11.29
N ARG A 24 -6.55 -20.03 -11.93
CA ARG A 24 -6.97 -19.74 -13.32
C ARG A 24 -7.55 -18.32 -13.52
N ASP A 25 -8.02 -17.71 -12.45
CA ASP A 25 -8.57 -16.36 -12.36
C ASP A 25 -7.48 -15.26 -12.23
N ARG A 26 -6.22 -15.66 -12.08
CA ARG A 26 -5.03 -14.79 -12.06
C ARG A 26 -4.29 -14.80 -13.40
N CYS A 27 -3.67 -13.67 -13.74
CA CYS A 27 -2.92 -13.44 -14.96
C CYS A 27 -1.88 -12.32 -14.74
N ASP A 28 -0.87 -12.26 -15.60
CA ASP A 28 0.18 -11.23 -15.59
C ASP A 28 -0.16 -10.05 -16.49
N GLY A 29 -1.15 -10.22 -17.35
CA GLY A 29 -1.57 -9.16 -18.24
C GLY A 29 -2.66 -9.55 -19.21
N GLY A 30 -3.00 -8.60 -20.07
CA GLY A 30 -4.00 -8.74 -21.12
C GLY A 30 -4.61 -7.38 -21.48
N PRO A 31 -5.54 -7.34 -22.45
CA PRO A 31 -6.31 -6.14 -22.75
C PRO A 31 -7.06 -5.67 -21.50
N LYS A 32 -7.00 -4.36 -21.20
CA LYS A 32 -7.62 -3.74 -20.02
C LYS A 32 -9.09 -4.14 -19.85
N ALA A 33 -9.84 -4.24 -20.95
CA ALA A 33 -11.24 -4.67 -20.95
C ALA A 33 -11.48 -6.04 -20.31
N LEU A 34 -10.49 -6.93 -20.37
CA LEU A 34 -10.58 -8.31 -19.87
C LEU A 34 -10.07 -8.43 -18.43
N LEU A 35 -9.37 -7.40 -17.94
CA LEU A 35 -8.83 -7.40 -16.59
C LEU A 35 -9.89 -6.90 -15.60
N ASP A 36 -9.89 -7.52 -14.44
CA ASP A 36 -10.63 -7.04 -13.28
C ASP A 36 -9.62 -6.37 -12.36
N LEU A 37 -9.45 -5.06 -12.56
CA LEU A 37 -8.53 -4.24 -11.78
C LEU A 37 -9.09 -3.96 -10.37
N ASP A 38 -10.38 -4.19 -10.15
CA ASP A 38 -11.07 -3.92 -8.89
C ASP A 38 -11.15 -5.13 -7.97
N ALA A 39 -10.94 -6.34 -8.51
CA ALA A 39 -10.98 -7.60 -7.77
C ALA A 39 -10.19 -7.58 -6.45
N ASP A 40 -9.01 -6.96 -6.45
CA ASP A 40 -8.20 -6.79 -5.23
C ASP A 40 -8.33 -5.38 -4.62
N ARG A 41 -8.60 -4.34 -5.42
CA ARG A 41 -8.71 -2.96 -4.93
C ARG A 41 -9.91 -2.78 -3.99
N VAL A 42 -11.08 -3.31 -4.35
CA VAL A 42 -12.31 -3.17 -3.55
C VAL A 42 -12.17 -3.84 -2.18
N PRO A 43 -11.76 -5.12 -2.05
CA PRO A 43 -11.54 -5.74 -0.74
C PRO A 43 -10.49 -5.00 0.10
N ALA A 44 -9.42 -4.47 -0.52
CA ALA A 44 -8.41 -3.69 0.17
C ALA A 44 -8.98 -2.37 0.74
N GLY A 45 -9.82 -1.67 -0.03
CA GLY A 45 -10.52 -0.47 0.44
C GLY A 45 -11.47 -0.77 1.60
N GLU A 46 -12.22 -1.87 1.52
CA GLU A 46 -13.10 -2.30 2.62
C GLU A 46 -12.33 -2.69 3.89
N GLU A 47 -11.20 -3.39 3.74
CA GLU A 47 -10.34 -3.74 4.88
C GLU A 47 -9.69 -2.51 5.50
N ALA A 48 -9.23 -1.56 4.68
CA ALA A 48 -8.74 -0.28 5.15
C ALA A 48 -9.81 0.47 5.95
N ALA A 49 -11.05 0.50 5.45
CA ALA A 49 -12.16 1.13 6.13
C ALA A 49 -12.40 0.51 7.52
N ARG A 50 -12.45 -0.83 7.61
CA ARG A 50 -12.58 -1.56 8.89
C ARG A 50 -11.41 -1.31 9.83
N ARG A 51 -10.19 -1.27 9.30
CA ARG A 51 -8.97 -0.99 10.07
C ARG A 51 -8.99 0.42 10.63
N TRP A 52 -9.40 1.40 9.84
CA TRP A 52 -9.51 2.80 10.27
C TRP A 52 -10.55 2.94 11.38
N ASP A 53 -11.75 2.38 11.20
CA ASP A 53 -12.83 2.46 12.19
C ASP A 53 -12.38 1.87 13.54
N ALA A 54 -11.70 0.70 13.51
CA ALA A 54 -11.17 0.06 14.71
C ALA A 54 -10.02 0.84 15.35
N TRP A 55 -9.16 1.49 14.55
CA TRP A 55 -8.11 2.35 15.08
C TRP A 55 -8.68 3.56 15.81
N GLN A 56 -9.71 4.22 15.26
CA GLN A 56 -10.35 5.35 15.92
C GLN A 56 -10.99 4.94 17.25
N GLU A 57 -11.73 3.82 17.25
CA GLU A 57 -12.36 3.32 18.47
C GLU A 57 -11.32 2.97 19.56
N PHE A 58 -10.23 2.30 19.16
CA PHE A 58 -9.16 1.91 20.07
C PHE A 58 -8.40 3.13 20.61
N SER A 59 -7.96 4.02 19.72
CA SER A 59 -7.11 5.16 20.05
C SER A 59 -7.81 6.22 20.90
N ALA A 60 -9.13 6.35 20.78
CA ALA A 60 -9.94 7.26 21.60
C ALA A 60 -9.88 6.98 23.12
N ARG A 61 -9.39 5.80 23.52
CA ARG A 61 -9.25 5.40 24.94
C ARG A 61 -7.95 5.89 25.59
N TYR A 62 -7.06 6.50 24.81
CA TYR A 62 -5.74 6.91 25.25
C TYR A 62 -5.49 8.40 24.94
N PRO A 63 -4.56 9.05 25.65
CA PRO A 63 -4.04 10.34 25.23
C PRO A 63 -3.47 10.27 23.80
N ALA A 64 -3.64 11.35 23.03
CA ALA A 64 -3.11 11.45 21.68
C ALA A 64 -1.58 11.20 21.68
N ALA A 65 -1.12 10.35 20.76
CA ALA A 65 0.29 10.05 20.58
C ALA A 65 0.86 10.83 19.38
N LEU A 66 2.17 11.02 19.40
CA LEU A 66 2.97 11.57 18.33
C LEU A 66 3.57 10.42 17.50
N PRO A 67 3.68 10.59 16.17
CA PRO A 67 4.27 9.59 15.28
C PRO A 67 5.79 9.47 15.49
N ALA A 68 6.37 8.34 15.09
CA ALA A 68 7.79 8.05 15.33
C ALA A 68 8.73 9.08 14.68
N HIS A 69 8.37 9.61 13.51
CA HIS A 69 9.17 10.63 12.83
C HIS A 69 9.35 11.92 13.65
N HIS A 70 8.43 12.23 14.57
CA HIS A 70 8.57 13.35 15.50
C HIS A 70 9.81 13.17 16.38
N PHE A 71 10.04 11.97 16.89
CA PHE A 71 11.17 11.63 17.75
C PHE A 71 12.46 11.51 16.93
N TRP A 72 12.42 10.90 15.74
CA TRP A 72 13.58 10.83 14.85
C TRP A 72 14.05 12.21 14.37
N ALA A 73 13.12 13.15 14.18
CA ALA A 73 13.46 14.53 13.81
C ALA A 73 14.26 15.23 14.92
N ARG A 74 14.03 14.90 16.19
CA ARG A 74 14.82 15.43 17.31
C ARG A 74 16.27 14.92 17.26
N VAL A 75 16.48 13.63 16.98
CA VAL A 75 17.82 13.04 16.81
C VAL A 75 18.58 13.75 15.67
N ARG A 76 17.94 13.93 14.52
CA ARG A 76 18.56 14.59 13.36
C ARG A 76 18.93 16.06 13.61
N ARG A 77 18.25 16.72 14.54
CA ARG A 77 18.47 18.13 14.90
C ARG A 77 19.45 18.32 16.04
N ASP A 78 19.99 17.24 16.61
CA ASP A 78 20.99 17.29 17.67
C ASP A 78 22.41 17.09 17.12
N PRO A 79 23.12 18.16 16.75
CA PRO A 79 24.47 18.07 16.20
C PRO A 79 25.49 17.54 17.22
N GLU A 80 25.17 17.58 18.51
CA GLU A 80 26.05 17.12 19.59
C GLU A 80 25.81 15.64 19.93
N GLN A 81 24.86 14.99 19.25
CA GLN A 81 24.48 13.58 19.43
C GLN A 81 24.21 13.19 20.89
N ARG A 82 23.72 14.12 21.70
CA ARG A 82 23.33 13.89 23.09
C ARG A 82 22.04 13.08 23.20
N TYR A 83 21.20 13.15 22.17
CA TYR A 83 19.94 12.45 22.04
C TYR A 83 20.05 11.34 20.99
N SER A 84 20.08 10.09 21.46
CA SER A 84 20.29 8.93 20.62
C SER A 84 19.01 8.42 19.96
N PHE A 85 19.16 7.63 18.90
CA PHE A 85 18.03 6.94 18.26
C PHE A 85 17.34 5.95 19.21
N GLU A 86 18.10 5.32 20.12
CA GLU A 86 17.56 4.42 21.14
C GLU A 86 16.68 5.17 22.15
N GLN A 87 17.13 6.34 22.61
CA GLN A 87 16.32 7.22 23.47
C GLN A 87 15.04 7.66 22.74
N ALA A 88 15.15 8.07 21.47
CA ALA A 88 14.00 8.44 20.66
C ALA A 88 12.99 7.32 20.48
N ARG A 89 13.46 6.09 20.24
CA ARG A 89 12.62 4.91 20.15
C ARG A 89 11.94 4.62 21.48
N ALA A 90 12.68 4.64 22.59
CA ALA A 90 12.14 4.41 23.92
C ALA A 90 11.07 5.45 24.29
N GLU A 91 11.30 6.73 23.98
CA GLU A 91 10.28 7.78 24.19
C GLU A 91 9.03 7.53 23.35
N TYR A 92 9.19 7.21 22.06
CA TYR A 92 8.06 6.90 21.17
C TYR A 92 7.24 5.69 21.67
N GLU A 93 7.92 4.60 22.04
CA GLU A 93 7.30 3.37 22.55
C GLU A 93 6.72 3.54 23.96
N SER A 94 7.17 4.55 24.72
CA SER A 94 6.63 4.84 26.06
C SER A 94 5.23 5.48 26.05
N GLN A 95 4.79 6.01 24.91
CA GLN A 95 3.50 6.67 24.78
C GLN A 95 2.37 5.69 25.10
N PRO A 96 1.37 6.04 25.93
CA PRO A 96 0.35 5.09 26.40
C PRO A 96 -0.36 4.33 25.28
N LEU A 97 -0.73 5.03 24.21
CA LEU A 97 -1.36 4.44 23.03
C LEU A 97 -0.44 3.45 22.31
N ILE A 98 0.81 3.85 22.03
CA ILE A 98 1.78 3.02 21.30
C ILE A 98 2.14 1.78 22.12
N ARG A 99 2.38 1.96 23.43
CA ARG A 99 2.64 0.87 24.36
C ARG A 99 1.48 -0.13 24.38
N ALA A 100 0.23 0.33 24.36
CA ALA A 100 -0.93 -0.55 24.35
C ALA A 100 -1.03 -1.38 23.06
N VAL A 101 -0.74 -0.78 21.89
CA VAL A 101 -0.66 -1.53 20.63
C VAL A 101 0.48 -2.56 20.67
N TYR A 102 1.67 -2.16 21.11
CA TYR A 102 2.86 -3.02 21.04
C TYR A 102 2.87 -4.14 22.08
N ALA A 103 2.06 -4.02 23.14
CA ALA A 103 1.88 -5.07 24.14
C ALA A 103 1.02 -6.24 23.66
N ASP A 104 0.23 -6.06 22.59
CA ASP A 104 -0.65 -7.09 22.02
C ASP A 104 -0.26 -7.40 20.57
N PRO A 105 0.25 -8.62 20.27
CA PRO A 105 0.63 -9.01 18.92
C PRO A 105 -0.51 -8.88 17.89
N VAL A 106 -1.76 -9.10 18.28
CA VAL A 106 -2.93 -9.00 17.39
C VAL A 106 -3.18 -7.55 17.00
N LEU A 107 -3.05 -6.62 17.96
CA LEU A 107 -3.17 -5.19 17.68
C LEU A 107 -2.00 -4.68 16.84
N ARG A 108 -0.79 -5.19 17.10
CA ARG A 108 0.39 -4.84 16.31
C ARG A 108 0.29 -5.32 14.87
N GLU A 109 -0.17 -6.55 14.64
CA GLU A 109 -0.44 -7.06 13.29
C GLU A 109 -1.51 -6.23 12.60
N ARG A 110 -2.61 -5.93 13.30
CA ARG A 110 -3.73 -5.18 12.74
C ARG A 110 -3.40 -3.73 12.40
N PHE A 111 -2.68 -3.02 13.27
CA PHE A 111 -2.43 -1.58 13.13
C PHE A 111 -1.05 -1.26 12.54
N GLY A 112 -0.15 -2.23 12.49
CA GLY A 112 1.20 -2.07 11.98
C GLY A 112 2.12 -1.28 12.90
N ASP A 113 3.32 -0.99 12.41
CA ASP A 113 4.27 -0.11 13.09
C ASP A 113 3.92 1.36 12.79
N ASP A 114 3.99 2.22 13.81
CA ASP A 114 3.63 3.65 13.71
C ASP A 114 2.23 3.95 13.13
N PRO A 115 1.16 3.41 13.76
CA PRO A 115 -0.21 3.61 13.28
C PRO A 115 -0.63 5.08 13.28
N VAL A 116 0.00 5.92 14.12
CA VAL A 116 -0.26 7.38 14.16
C VAL A 116 0.18 8.05 12.86
N GLN A 117 1.26 7.57 12.24
CA GLN A 117 1.72 8.06 10.95
C GLN A 117 0.90 7.49 9.78
N PHE A 118 0.64 6.18 9.80
CA PHE A 118 0.14 5.48 8.62
C PHE A 118 -1.39 5.37 8.54
N ILE A 119 -2.11 5.46 9.66
CA ILE A 119 -3.58 5.53 9.67
C ILE A 119 -3.98 6.99 9.78
N LYS A 120 -4.18 7.63 8.63
CA LYS A 120 -4.45 9.08 8.53
C LYS A 120 -5.77 9.46 9.23
N PRO A 121 -5.90 10.70 9.74
CA PRO A 121 -7.12 11.16 10.41
C PRO A 121 -8.35 11.19 9.51
N ASP A 122 -8.18 11.38 8.20
CA ASP A 122 -9.28 11.38 7.24
C ASP A 122 -9.52 9.96 6.72
N ARG A 123 -10.72 9.43 7.00
CA ARG A 123 -11.10 8.06 6.66
C ARG A 123 -11.10 7.83 5.15
N ASP A 124 -11.72 8.74 4.40
CA ASP A 124 -11.92 8.57 2.97
C ASP A 124 -10.59 8.69 2.22
N ALA A 125 -9.72 9.62 2.64
CA ALA A 125 -8.37 9.74 2.11
C ALA A 125 -7.49 8.52 2.44
N TYR A 126 -7.61 7.96 3.64
CA TYR A 126 -6.91 6.73 4.02
C TYR A 126 -7.36 5.54 3.16
N VAL A 127 -8.67 5.35 3.02
CA VAL A 127 -9.25 4.28 2.20
C VAL A 127 -8.86 4.44 0.73
N ALA A 128 -8.94 5.65 0.19
CA ALA A 128 -8.55 5.92 -1.19
C ALA A 128 -7.07 5.61 -1.45
N GLU A 129 -6.18 5.91 -0.49
CA GLU A 129 -4.75 5.58 -0.61
C GLU A 129 -4.52 4.06 -0.58
N GLN A 130 -5.15 3.32 0.34
CA GLN A 130 -5.02 1.86 0.39
C GLN A 130 -5.58 1.18 -0.86
N TYR A 131 -6.70 1.67 -1.39
CA TYR A 131 -7.26 1.22 -2.66
C TYR A 131 -6.31 1.48 -3.84
N ALA A 132 -5.70 2.66 -3.90
CA ALA A 132 -4.77 3.07 -4.97
C ALA A 132 -3.43 2.32 -4.94
N ASP A 133 -2.97 1.90 -3.76
CA ASP A 133 -1.67 1.22 -3.59
C ASP A 133 -1.67 -0.24 -4.07
N VAL A 134 -2.84 -0.87 -4.26
CA VAL A 134 -2.97 -2.30 -4.61
C VAL A 134 -2.32 -2.67 -5.95
N LEU A 135 -2.47 -1.81 -6.95
CA LEU A 135 -1.91 -2.05 -8.29
C LEU A 135 -0.58 -1.33 -8.54
N LEU A 136 -0.13 -0.54 -7.56
CA LEU A 136 1.02 0.32 -7.72
C LEU A 136 2.27 -0.52 -7.98
N THR A 137 2.96 -0.22 -9.08
CA THR A 137 4.28 -0.81 -9.36
C THR A 137 5.37 0.20 -9.04
N TRP A 138 6.64 -0.15 -9.25
CA TRP A 138 7.73 0.81 -9.00
C TRP A 138 8.06 1.70 -10.21
N ALA A 139 7.75 1.22 -11.42
CA ALA A 139 8.13 1.87 -12.67
C ALA A 139 7.19 1.45 -13.80
N PRO A 140 6.06 2.15 -14.01
CA PRO A 140 5.22 1.95 -15.18
C PRO A 140 5.88 2.59 -16.41
N LEU A 141 5.87 1.86 -17.52
CA LEU A 141 6.21 2.39 -18.85
C LEU A 141 4.91 2.81 -19.55
N THR A 142 4.81 4.07 -19.92
CA THR A 142 3.63 4.62 -20.61
C THR A 142 3.65 4.31 -22.12
N LEU A 143 2.51 4.45 -22.78
CA LEU A 143 2.35 4.19 -24.22
C LEU A 143 3.20 5.12 -25.10
N ASP A 144 3.53 6.31 -24.61
CA ASP A 144 4.46 7.25 -25.26
C ASP A 144 5.93 7.00 -24.88
N GLY A 145 6.23 5.86 -24.24
CA GLY A 145 7.59 5.40 -23.96
C GLY A 145 8.27 6.09 -22.78
N ARG A 146 7.52 6.71 -21.88
CA ARG A 146 8.08 7.38 -20.68
C ARG A 146 7.96 6.47 -19.46
N TRP A 147 8.99 6.47 -18.64
CA TRP A 147 8.90 5.92 -17.29
C TRP A 147 8.28 6.98 -16.39
N ILE A 148 7.22 6.61 -15.66
CA ILE A 148 6.78 7.45 -14.54
C ILE A 148 7.64 7.04 -13.34
N GLU A 149 8.50 7.95 -12.89
CA GLU A 149 9.38 7.70 -11.75
C GLU A 149 8.57 7.46 -10.47
N GLY A 150 8.82 6.32 -9.83
CA GLY A 150 8.17 5.93 -8.57
C GLY A 150 8.67 6.70 -7.35
N GLY A 151 8.00 6.50 -6.21
CA GLY A 151 8.51 6.91 -4.89
C GLY A 151 7.96 8.22 -4.32
N THR A 152 7.07 8.92 -5.03
CA THR A 152 6.38 10.11 -4.50
C THR A 152 4.88 9.85 -4.28
N HIS A 153 4.21 10.69 -3.48
CA HIS A 153 2.75 10.62 -3.36
C HIS A 153 2.05 11.02 -4.68
N GLU A 154 2.66 11.95 -5.42
CA GLU A 154 2.19 12.38 -6.75
C GLU A 154 2.24 11.23 -7.77
N TYR A 155 3.24 10.36 -7.67
CA TYR A 155 3.34 9.14 -8.46
C TYR A 155 2.13 8.23 -8.29
N ARG A 156 1.64 8.02 -7.06
CA ARG A 156 0.48 7.15 -6.77
C ARG A 156 -0.78 7.60 -7.48
N ALA A 157 -1.08 8.89 -7.39
CA ALA A 157 -2.25 9.49 -8.03
C ALA A 157 -2.09 9.46 -9.55
N ALA A 158 -0.92 9.82 -10.07
CA ALA A 158 -0.65 9.82 -11.50
C ALA A 158 -0.75 8.40 -12.11
N PHE A 159 -0.26 7.37 -11.42
CA PHE A 159 -0.33 5.99 -11.87
C PHE A 159 -1.77 5.51 -12.06
N ASN A 160 -2.63 5.68 -11.06
CA ASN A 160 -4.01 5.22 -11.12
C ASN A 160 -4.82 5.99 -12.17
N VAL A 161 -4.67 7.33 -12.22
CA VAL A 161 -5.31 8.16 -13.25
C VAL A 161 -4.87 7.73 -14.65
N TYR A 162 -3.58 7.47 -14.84
CA TYR A 162 -3.07 6.98 -16.11
C TYR A 162 -3.68 5.62 -16.47
N LEU A 163 -3.60 4.65 -15.57
CA LEU A 163 -4.10 3.29 -15.77
C LEU A 163 -5.60 3.25 -16.11
N ASP A 164 -6.41 3.98 -15.34
CA ASP A 164 -7.86 4.02 -15.50
C ASP A 164 -8.26 4.75 -16.80
N GLY A 165 -7.47 5.74 -17.22
CA GLY A 165 -7.66 6.51 -18.44
C GLY A 165 -7.22 5.82 -19.74
N LEU A 166 -6.61 4.64 -19.66
CA LEU A 166 -6.19 3.90 -20.86
C LEU A 166 -7.38 3.36 -21.65
N PRO A 167 -7.30 3.34 -23.00
CA PRO A 167 -8.25 2.64 -23.85
C PRO A 167 -8.40 1.18 -23.42
N ASP A 168 -9.62 0.64 -23.55
CA ASP A 168 -9.96 -0.71 -23.11
C ASP A 168 -9.23 -1.83 -23.88
N ASP A 169 -8.78 -1.55 -25.10
CA ASP A 169 -7.95 -2.44 -25.91
C ASP A 169 -6.45 -2.34 -25.58
N THR A 170 -6.04 -1.44 -24.68
CA THR A 170 -4.65 -1.35 -24.23
C THR A 170 -4.26 -2.63 -23.52
N VAL A 171 -3.16 -3.24 -23.96
CA VAL A 171 -2.57 -4.39 -23.28
C VAL A 171 -1.77 -3.91 -22.09
N LEU A 172 -2.16 -4.34 -20.90
CA LEU A 172 -1.44 -4.14 -19.66
C LEU A 172 -0.65 -5.40 -19.35
N VAL A 173 0.65 -5.28 -19.09
CA VAL A 173 1.49 -6.43 -18.73
C VAL A 173 2.38 -6.04 -17.56
N ARG A 174 2.37 -6.86 -16.52
CA ARG A 174 3.35 -6.77 -15.45
C ARG A 174 4.61 -7.50 -15.91
N VAL A 175 5.74 -6.80 -15.87
CA VAL A 175 7.05 -7.37 -16.19
C VAL A 175 7.88 -7.36 -14.92
N LEU A 176 8.44 -8.52 -14.58
CA LEU A 176 9.48 -8.61 -13.56
C LEU A 176 10.81 -8.33 -14.26
N TYR A 177 11.49 -7.25 -13.86
CA TYR A 177 12.84 -6.95 -14.35
C TYR A 177 13.79 -6.98 -13.15
N HIS A 178 14.53 -8.08 -13.03
CA HIS A 178 15.66 -8.20 -12.11
C HIS A 178 16.92 -8.40 -12.94
N SER A 179 17.94 -7.60 -12.65
CA SER A 179 19.31 -7.79 -13.14
C SER A 179 20.15 -8.51 -12.11
#